data_AF-A0A4Q1EXW4-F1
#
_entry.id   AF-A0A4Q1EXW4-F1
#
_cell.length_a   1.000
_cell.length_b   1.000
_cell.length_c   1.000
_cell.angle_alpha   90.00
_cell.angle_beta   90.00
_cell.angle_gamma   90.00
#
_symmetry.space_group_name_H-M   'P 1'
#
loop_
_entity.id
_entity.type
_entity.pdbx_description
1 polymer ?
#
loop_
_entity_poly.entity_id
_entity_poly.type
_entity_poly.pdbx_seq_one_letter_code
_entity_poly.pdbx_strand_id
1 'polypeptide(L)'
;MRFTCSILFLLMISFSSIAQVTPKENQEMGYILTEKDSILNDTIQLPEIIVSKGQKLSPEEQKQFQILQNRVYKVYPYAKLASDRLTALNKGMARLNSNREKKKYFKIVEDYLNNEFEDRLKKLSRKQGQILV
;
A
#
# COMPACT_ATOMS: atom_id res chain seq x y z
N MET A 1 -31.05 -10.04 49.65
CA MET A 1 -30.94 -9.01 48.59
C MET A 1 -29.67 -8.15 48.64
N ARG A 2 -28.91 -8.09 49.76
CA ARG A 2 -27.69 -7.26 49.84
C ARG A 2 -26.46 -7.86 49.14
N PHE A 3 -26.27 -9.19 49.21
CA PHE A 3 -25.10 -9.87 48.62
C PHE A 3 -25.26 -10.23 47.14
N THR A 4 -26.49 -10.28 46.62
CA THR A 4 -26.77 -10.59 45.21
C THR A 4 -26.27 -9.51 44.25
N CYS A 5 -26.28 -8.24 44.68
CA CYS A 5 -25.74 -7.14 43.88
C CYS A 5 -24.20 -7.17 43.80
N SER A 6 -23.52 -7.56 44.88
CA SER A 6 -22.06 -7.70 44.90
C SER A 6 -21.57 -8.83 43.99
N ILE A 7 -22.31 -9.93 43.91
CA ILE A 7 -22.00 -11.06 43.03
C ILE A 7 -22.23 -10.68 41.56
N LEU A 8 -23.29 -9.92 41.27
CA LEU A 8 -23.56 -9.40 39.92
C LEU A 8 -22.48 -8.42 39.45
N PHE A 9 -21.97 -7.58 40.36
CA PHE A 9 -20.89 -6.64 40.05
C PHE A 9 -19.56 -7.35 39.75
N LEU A 10 -19.25 -8.43 40.48
CA LEU A 10 -18.05 -9.24 40.25
C LEU A 10 -18.10 -10.00 38.91
N LEU A 11 -19.30 -10.40 38.46
CA LEU A 11 -19.51 -11.04 37.15
C LEU A 11 -19.22 -10.08 35.97
N MET A 12 -19.46 -8.78 36.14
CA MET A 12 -19.27 -7.76 35.10
C MET A 12 -17.80 -7.37 34.90
N ILE A 13 -16.93 -7.56 35.90
CA ILE A 13 -15.50 -7.23 35.80
C ILE A 13 -14.74 -8.28 34.97
N SER A 14 -15.22 -9.53 34.97
CA SER A 14 -14.61 -10.67 34.27
C SER A 14 -14.67 -10.60 32.74
N PHE A 15 -15.38 -9.62 32.17
CA PHE A 15 -15.48 -9.43 30.71
C PHE A 15 -14.40 -8.52 30.11
N SER A 16 -13.41 -8.11 30.88
CA SER A 16 -12.31 -7.27 30.41
C SER A 16 -11.23 -8.11 29.73
N SER A 17 -11.46 -8.54 28.48
CA SER A 17 -10.42 -9.16 27.65
C SER A 17 -9.65 -8.09 26.86
N ILE A 18 -8.32 -8.09 26.95
CA ILE A 18 -7.44 -7.25 26.14
C ILE A 18 -7.10 -8.02 24.86
N ALA A 19 -7.72 -7.64 23.75
CA ALA A 19 -7.44 -8.17 22.41
C ALA A 19 -6.58 -7.19 21.59
N GLN A 20 -5.59 -6.55 22.23
CA GLN A 20 -4.72 -5.64 21.51
C GLN A 20 -3.76 -6.44 20.63
N VAL A 21 -4.02 -6.41 19.32
CA VAL A 21 -3.04 -6.82 18.32
C VAL A 21 -1.91 -5.80 18.37
N THR A 22 -0.73 -6.21 18.83
CA THR A 22 0.47 -5.39 18.65
C THR A 22 0.78 -5.36 17.15
N PRO A 23 0.91 -4.17 16.53
CA PRO A 23 1.39 -4.12 15.17
C PRO A 23 2.79 -4.75 15.16
N LYS A 24 2.99 -5.78 14.34
CA LYS A 24 4.32 -6.33 14.09
C LYS A 24 5.12 -5.24 13.40
N GLU A 25 6.04 -4.63 14.13
CA GLU A 25 6.99 -3.69 13.58
C GLU A 25 7.79 -4.41 12.47
N ASN A 26 7.81 -3.82 11.26
CA ASN A 26 8.60 -4.24 10.10
C ASN A 26 8.18 -5.50 9.32
N GLN A 27 6.97 -6.06 9.51
CA GLN A 27 6.51 -7.13 8.62
C GLN A 27 5.49 -6.59 7.61
N GLU A 28 5.98 -6.27 6.39
CA GLU A 28 5.34 -6.59 5.08
C GLU A 28 5.88 -5.80 3.88
N MET A 29 6.80 -4.86 4.06
CA MET A 29 7.56 -4.31 2.94
C MET A 29 8.92 -5.03 2.92
N GLY A 30 9.43 -5.48 1.78
CA GLY A 30 10.71 -6.21 1.69
C GLY A 30 11.98 -5.45 2.12
N TYR A 31 11.86 -4.47 3.03
CA TYR A 31 12.93 -3.71 3.65
C TYR A 31 12.72 -3.65 5.18
N ILE A 32 13.81 -3.74 5.94
CA ILE A 32 13.81 -3.57 7.40
C ILE A 32 14.20 -2.13 7.69
N LEU A 33 13.34 -1.37 8.38
CA LEU A 33 13.68 -0.03 8.86
C LEU A 33 14.82 -0.15 9.88
N THR A 34 15.93 0.54 9.62
CA THR A 34 17.07 0.62 10.54
C THR A 34 17.03 1.93 11.33
N GLU A 35 17.66 1.99 12.51
CA GLU A 35 17.64 3.17 13.40
C GLU A 35 18.11 4.49 12.74
N LYS A 36 18.86 4.39 11.64
CA LYS A 36 19.32 5.54 10.84
C LYS A 36 18.27 6.09 9.87
N ASP A 37 17.21 5.34 9.58
CA ASP A 37 16.08 5.76 8.75
C ASP A 37 15.10 6.68 9.52
N SER A 38 15.25 6.72 10.86
CA SER A 38 14.48 7.56 11.79
C SER A 38 14.99 9.01 11.87
N ILE A 39 16.18 9.27 11.36
CA ILE A 39 16.76 10.62 11.27
C ILE A 39 16.19 11.24 9.99
N LEU A 40 15.80 12.53 10.07
CA LEU A 40 15.18 13.35 9.01
C LEU A 40 16.02 13.47 7.71
N ASN A 41 16.33 12.34 7.07
CA ASN A 41 16.74 12.26 5.69
C ASN A 41 15.49 11.82 4.94
N ASP A 42 14.87 12.76 4.22
CA ASP A 42 13.65 12.61 3.41
C ASP A 42 13.75 11.55 2.28
N THR A 43 14.77 10.70 2.27
CA THR A 43 15.02 9.77 1.17
C THR A 43 15.65 8.47 1.67
N ILE A 44 14.92 7.37 1.49
CA ILE A 44 15.40 6.01 1.70
C ILE A 44 16.52 5.75 0.68
N GLN A 45 17.73 5.42 1.17
CA GLN A 45 18.84 5.03 0.30
C GLN A 45 18.62 3.59 -0.16
N LEU A 46 18.23 3.43 -1.43
CA LEU A 46 18.14 2.11 -2.04
C LEU A 46 19.55 1.54 -2.29
N PRO A 47 19.76 0.22 -2.11
CA PRO A 47 21.04 -0.39 -2.46
C PRO A 47 21.35 -0.19 -3.94
N GLU A 48 22.58 0.19 -4.24
CA GLU A 48 23.06 0.36 -5.60
C GLU A 48 23.07 -1.01 -6.32
N ILE A 49 22.33 -1.11 -7.41
CA ILE A 49 22.19 -2.35 -8.18
C ILE A 49 23.09 -2.23 -9.42
N ILE A 50 24.21 -2.96 -9.43
CA ILE A 50 25.10 -2.99 -10.60
C ILE A 50 24.49 -3.92 -11.65
N VAL A 51 23.84 -3.33 -12.66
CA VAL A 51 23.30 -4.07 -13.82
C VAL A 51 24.46 -4.37 -14.79
N SER A 52 25.23 -5.42 -14.51
CA SER A 52 26.28 -5.86 -15.41
C SER A 52 25.68 -6.56 -16.63
N LYS A 53 25.88 -5.98 -17.82
CA LYS A 53 25.47 -6.57 -19.12
C LYS A 53 26.08 -7.96 -19.39
N GLY A 54 27.05 -8.41 -18.58
CA GLY A 54 27.84 -9.62 -18.81
C GLY A 54 27.56 -10.80 -17.87
N GLN A 55 26.61 -10.70 -16.93
CA GLN A 55 26.28 -11.83 -16.07
C GLN A 55 25.48 -12.85 -16.90
N LYS A 56 26.07 -14.03 -17.13
CA LYS A 56 25.39 -15.12 -17.82
C LYS A 56 24.28 -15.66 -16.93
N LEU A 57 23.07 -15.16 -17.14
CA LEU A 57 21.85 -15.74 -16.58
C LEU A 57 21.74 -17.18 -17.08
N SER A 58 21.34 -18.09 -16.19
CA SER A 58 20.92 -19.41 -16.63
C SER A 58 19.73 -19.29 -17.60
N PRO A 59 19.48 -20.27 -18.49
CA PRO A 59 18.32 -20.23 -19.38
C PRO A 59 16.99 -20.04 -18.62
N GLU A 60 16.90 -20.57 -17.40
CA GLU A 60 15.73 -20.42 -16.53
C GLU A 60 15.60 -18.99 -15.98
N GLU A 61 16.69 -18.41 -15.48
CA GLU A 61 16.71 -17.04 -14.97
C GLU A 61 16.38 -16.03 -16.07
N GLN A 62 16.93 -16.23 -17.28
CA GLN A 62 16.65 -15.38 -18.43
C GLN A 62 15.15 -15.42 -18.80
N LYS A 63 14.55 -16.62 -18.75
CA LYS A 63 13.10 -16.78 -18.97
C LYS A 63 12.29 -16.06 -17.90
N GLN A 64 12.66 -16.18 -16.62
CA GLN A 64 11.96 -15.48 -15.54
C GLN A 64 12.08 -13.95 -15.67
N PHE A 65 13.26 -13.46 -16.04
CA PHE A 65 13.49 -12.04 -16.29
C PHE A 65 12.62 -11.52 -17.43
N GLN A 66 12.54 -12.22 -18.56
CA GLN A 66 11.68 -11.82 -19.68
C GLN A 66 10.18 -11.83 -19.29
N ILE A 67 9.75 -12.80 -18.49
CA ILE A 67 8.38 -12.83 -17.97
C ILE A 67 8.11 -11.59 -17.10
N LEU A 68 9.03 -11.26 -16.18
CA LEU A 68 8.93 -10.07 -15.35
C LEU A 68 8.89 -8.80 -16.19
N GLN A 69 9.83 -8.65 -17.13
CA GLN A 69 9.91 -7.52 -18.05
C GLN A 69 8.59 -7.31 -18.80
N ASN A 70 8.01 -8.38 -19.36
CA ASN A 70 6.73 -8.31 -20.06
C ASN A 70 5.57 -7.91 -19.15
N ARG A 71 5.57 -8.34 -17.88
CA ARG A 71 4.57 -7.91 -16.89
C ARG A 71 4.73 -6.43 -16.57
N VAL A 72 5.96 -5.98 -16.33
CA VAL A 72 6.27 -4.57 -16.05
C VAL A 72 5.84 -3.69 -17.21
N TYR A 73 6.17 -4.03 -18.46
CA TYR A 73 5.75 -3.22 -19.62
C TYR A 73 4.24 -3.10 -19.76
N LYS A 74 3.49 -4.17 -19.46
CA LYS A 74 2.02 -4.12 -19.49
C LYS A 74 1.43 -3.27 -18.37
N VAL A 75 2.05 -3.27 -17.19
CA VAL A 75 1.48 -2.67 -15.98
C VAL A 75 1.92 -1.21 -15.79
N TYR A 76 3.14 -0.87 -16.22
CA TYR A 76 3.77 0.43 -16.01
C TYR A 76 2.92 1.65 -16.44
N PRO A 77 2.24 1.63 -17.61
CA PRO A 77 1.40 2.77 -18.02
C PRO A 77 0.30 3.11 -17.00
N TYR A 78 -0.27 2.10 -16.35
CA TYR A 78 -1.31 2.29 -15.33
C TYR A 78 -0.73 2.88 -14.04
N ALA A 79 0.42 2.36 -13.59
CA ALA A 79 1.12 2.88 -12.41
C ALA A 79 1.54 4.34 -12.60
N LYS A 80 2.06 4.68 -13.77
CA LYS A 80 2.45 6.06 -14.10
C LYS A 80 1.24 7.00 -14.08
N LEU A 81 0.15 6.59 -14.71
CA LEU A 81 -1.08 7.38 -14.76
C LEU A 81 -1.68 7.58 -13.36
N ALA A 82 -1.69 6.54 -12.52
CA ALA A 82 -2.15 6.64 -11.13
C ALA A 82 -1.30 7.65 -10.33
N SER A 83 0.03 7.62 -10.48
CA SER A 83 0.94 8.58 -9.84
C SER A 83 0.64 10.03 -10.25
N ASP A 84 0.39 10.27 -11.53
CA ASP A 84 0.04 11.59 -12.05
C ASP A 84 -1.33 12.06 -11.52
N ARG A 85 -2.31 11.15 -11.43
CA ARG A 85 -3.65 11.44 -10.87
C ARG A 85 -3.61 11.74 -9.39
N LEU A 86 -2.82 11.00 -8.60
CA LEU A 86 -2.61 11.28 -7.19
C LEU A 86 -1.98 12.67 -6.98
N THR A 87 -0.97 13.00 -7.80
CA THR A 87 -0.33 14.32 -7.78
C THR A 87 -1.34 15.43 -8.10
N ALA A 88 -2.17 15.25 -9.12
CA ALA A 88 -3.21 16.20 -9.49
C ALA A 88 -4.29 16.33 -8.40
N LEU A 89 -4.69 15.21 -7.78
CA LEU A 89 -5.63 15.19 -6.65
C LEU A 89 -5.08 15.99 -5.46
N ASN A 90 -3.83 15.77 -5.08
CA ASN A 90 -3.18 16.51 -3.99
C ASN A 90 -3.11 18.02 -4.29
N LYS A 91 -2.74 18.40 -5.53
CA LYS A 91 -2.76 19.80 -5.97
C LYS A 91 -4.17 20.42 -5.93
N GLY A 92 -5.20 19.65 -6.31
CA GLY A 92 -6.60 20.07 -6.24
C GLY A 92 -7.07 20.25 -4.80
N MET A 93 -6.78 19.30 -3.92
CA MET A 93 -7.14 19.36 -2.50
C MET A 93 -6.48 20.53 -1.77
N ALA A 94 -5.26 20.91 -2.15
CA ALA A 94 -4.56 22.05 -1.58
C ALA A 94 -5.26 23.40 -1.81
N ARG A 95 -6.13 23.50 -2.83
CA ARG A 95 -6.91 24.71 -3.14
C ARG A 95 -8.26 24.79 -2.42
N LEU A 96 -8.66 23.72 -1.74
CA LEU A 96 -9.95 23.63 -1.05
C LEU A 96 -9.78 23.99 0.42
N ASN A 97 -10.69 24.81 0.95
CA ASN A 97 -10.59 25.33 2.31
C ASN A 97 -11.28 24.42 3.32
N SER A 98 -12.39 23.80 2.92
CA SER A 98 -13.25 23.01 3.80
C SER A 98 -13.03 21.50 3.67
N ASN A 99 -13.07 20.78 4.80
CA ASN A 99 -13.03 19.31 4.83
C ASN A 99 -14.18 18.67 4.03
N ARG A 100 -15.36 19.33 3.99
CA ARG A 100 -16.51 18.85 3.21
C ARG A 100 -16.23 18.93 1.71
N GLU A 101 -15.58 20.00 1.25
CA GLU A 101 -15.21 20.18 -0.15
C GLU A 101 -14.14 19.17 -0.56
N LYS A 102 -13.10 19.00 0.26
CA LYS A 102 -12.06 17.99 0.04
C LYS A 102 -12.65 16.58 -0.08
N LYS A 103 -13.57 16.21 0.81
CA LYS A 103 -14.26 14.92 0.75
C LYS A 103 -15.08 14.75 -0.53
N LYS A 104 -15.82 15.79 -0.95
CA LYS A 104 -16.61 15.77 -2.19
C LYS A 104 -15.70 15.63 -3.41
N TYR A 105 -14.61 16.40 -3.46
CA TYR A 105 -13.65 16.35 -4.56
C TYR A 105 -12.95 14.99 -4.64
N PHE A 106 -12.49 14.45 -3.50
CA PHE A 106 -11.92 13.11 -3.42
C PHE A 106 -12.90 12.07 -3.99
N LYS A 107 -14.16 12.09 -3.56
CA LYS A 107 -15.20 11.17 -4.02
C LYS A 107 -15.38 11.22 -5.54
N ILE A 108 -15.44 12.41 -6.12
CA ILE A 108 -15.59 12.60 -7.57
C ILE A 108 -14.41 11.99 -8.33
N VAL A 109 -13.18 12.23 -7.84
CA VAL A 109 -11.97 11.69 -8.47
C VAL A 109 -11.90 10.17 -8.28
N GLU A 110 -12.21 9.65 -7.09
CA GLU A 110 -12.29 8.23 -6.79
C GLU A 110 -13.26 7.51 -7.73
N ASP A 111 -14.49 8.02 -7.86
CA ASP A 111 -15.51 7.42 -8.74
C ASP A 111 -15.05 7.44 -10.20
N TYR A 112 -14.43 8.53 -10.67
CA TYR A 112 -13.86 8.61 -12.01
C TYR A 112 -12.73 7.58 -12.24
N LEU A 113 -11.81 7.44 -11.27
CA LEU A 113 -10.72 6.48 -11.36
C LEU A 113 -11.24 5.04 -11.37
N ASN A 114 -12.19 4.71 -10.50
CA ASN A 114 -12.80 3.38 -10.48
C ASN A 114 -13.46 3.06 -11.82
N ASN A 115 -14.28 3.96 -12.36
CA ASN A 115 -14.94 3.73 -13.64
C ASN A 115 -13.95 3.58 -14.82
N GLU A 116 -12.86 4.35 -14.84
CA GLU A 116 -11.87 4.30 -15.92
C GLU A 116 -10.94 3.07 -15.82
N PHE A 117 -10.60 2.65 -14.60
CA PHE A 117 -9.55 1.64 -14.38
C PHE A 117 -10.05 0.28 -13.94
N GLU A 118 -11.23 0.15 -13.34
CA GLU A 118 -11.70 -1.13 -12.78
C GLU A 118 -11.73 -2.23 -13.85
N ASP A 119 -12.34 -1.97 -15.00
CA ASP A 119 -12.41 -2.94 -16.10
C ASP A 119 -11.04 -3.23 -16.73
N ARG A 120 -10.13 -2.26 -16.70
CA ARG A 120 -8.76 -2.42 -17.25
C ARG A 120 -7.90 -3.24 -16.30
N LEU A 121 -8.02 -3.02 -15.00
CA LEU A 121 -7.31 -3.75 -13.96
C LEU A 121 -7.82 -5.19 -13.85
N LYS A 122 -9.14 -5.42 -14.02
CA LYS A 122 -9.72 -6.77 -14.08
C LYS A 122 -9.18 -7.61 -15.24
N LYS A 123 -8.72 -6.99 -16.32
CA LYS A 123 -8.09 -7.67 -17.47
C LYS A 123 -6.64 -8.11 -17.19
N LEU A 124 -6.02 -7.60 -16.12
CA LEU A 124 -4.69 -8.04 -15.72
C LEU A 124 -4.76 -9.39 -15.01
N SER A 125 -3.82 -10.27 -15.32
CA SER A 125 -3.65 -11.50 -14.55
C SER A 125 -3.15 -11.19 -13.13
N ARG A 126 -3.40 -12.11 -12.18
CA ARG A 126 -2.94 -11.96 -10.78
C ARG A 126 -1.44 -11.64 -10.68
N LYS A 127 -0.61 -12.28 -11.52
CA LYS A 127 0.84 -12.06 -11.56
C LYS A 127 1.24 -10.71 -12.17
N GLN A 128 0.41 -10.13 -13.03
CA GLN A 128 0.60 -8.76 -13.52
C GLN A 128 0.15 -7.75 -12.46
N GLY A 129 -0.99 -7.97 -11.82
CA GLY A 129 -1.47 -7.13 -10.72
C GLY A 129 -0.49 -7.05 -9.53
N GLN A 130 0.28 -8.10 -9.28
CA GLN A 130 1.37 -8.10 -8.28
C GLN A 130 2.45 -7.03 -8.51
N ILE A 131 2.55 -6.45 -9.71
CA ILE A 131 3.50 -5.36 -9.98
C ILE A 131 2.98 -4.00 -9.44
N LEU A 132 1.68 -3.90 -9.11
CA LEU A 132 1.05 -2.67 -8.59
C LEU A 132 1.05 -2.56 -7.06
N VAL A 133 1.53 -3.58 -6.35
CA VAL A 133 1.56 -3.68 -4.88
C VAL A 133 3.01 -3.59 -4.43
#